data_AF-A0A4Q0YYF1-F1
#
_entry.id   AF-A0A4Q0YYF1-F1
#
_cell.length_a   1.000
_cell.length_b   1.000
_cell.length_c   1.000
_cell.angle_alpha   90.00
_cell.angle_beta   90.00
_cell.angle_gamma   90.00
#
_symmetry.space_group_name_H-M   'P 1'
#
loop_
_entity.id
_entity.type
_entity.pdbx_description
1 polymer ?
#
loop_
_entity_poly.entity_id
_entity_poly.type
_entity_poly.pdbx_seq_one_letter_code
_entity_poly.pdbx_strand_id
1 'polypeptide(L)'
;MKSARVIVLFALLIACSPATLRNFVPNEMSDVAISKELDLAHDKVINCHYFEALDTFQQYTVIGSRPERIFAYRWLGVLYLEMMNFDEFNHTVDRFLFSRAGRGQDREKVVLNWRIEARKCALRGT
;
A
#
# COMPACT_ATOMS: atom_id res chain seq x y z
N MET A 1 27.41 -61.35 -22.41
CA MET A 1 26.05 -61.08 -21.90
C MET A 1 26.17 -60.45 -20.53
N LYS A 2 25.93 -59.13 -20.42
CA LYS A 2 25.84 -58.41 -19.14
C LYS A 2 24.66 -57.44 -19.21
N SER A 3 23.87 -57.50 -18.16
CA SER A 3 22.54 -56.93 -17.99
C SER A 3 22.52 -55.41 -17.83
N ALA A 4 21.44 -54.84 -18.35
CA ALA A 4 20.69 -53.64 -17.94
C ALA A 4 21.37 -52.62 -17.00
N ARG A 5 21.53 -51.38 -17.50
CA ARG A 5 21.50 -50.16 -16.69
C ARG A 5 20.69 -49.09 -17.41
N VAL A 6 19.37 -49.11 -17.19
CA VAL A 6 18.53 -47.93 -17.31
C VAL A 6 18.79 -47.09 -16.06
N ILE A 7 19.44 -45.94 -16.21
CA ILE A 7 19.46 -44.91 -15.17
C ILE A 7 19.04 -43.61 -15.85
N VAL A 8 17.80 -43.25 -15.55
CA VAL A 8 17.14 -41.99 -15.85
C VAL A 8 17.97 -40.86 -15.24
N LEU A 9 18.70 -40.13 -16.08
CA LEU A 9 19.37 -38.88 -15.73
C LEU A 9 18.33 -37.75 -15.82
N PHE A 10 17.41 -37.72 -14.85
CA PHE A 10 16.58 -36.56 -14.56
C PHE A 10 17.01 -36.01 -13.20
N ALA A 11 18.12 -35.28 -13.19
CA ALA A 11 18.49 -34.49 -12.02
C ALA A 11 19.34 -33.29 -12.45
N LEU A 12 18.89 -32.13 -11.98
CA LEU A 12 19.61 -30.86 -11.86
C LEU A 12 19.91 -30.11 -13.16
N LEU A 13 19.09 -29.11 -13.45
CA LEU A 13 19.46 -27.69 -13.25
C LEU A 13 18.25 -26.80 -13.53
N ILE A 14 17.12 -27.04 -12.85
CA ILE A 14 16.24 -25.93 -12.48
C ILE A 14 16.87 -25.33 -11.24
N ALA A 15 17.93 -24.54 -11.45
CA ALA A 15 18.24 -23.49 -10.52
C ALA A 15 17.04 -22.54 -10.56
N CYS A 16 16.04 -22.81 -9.72
CA CYS A 16 15.18 -21.77 -9.20
C CYS A 16 16.13 -20.79 -8.53
N SER A 17 16.64 -19.82 -9.29
CA SER A 17 17.11 -18.59 -8.72
C SER A 17 15.91 -18.07 -7.92
N PRO A 18 15.99 -17.95 -6.58
CA PRO A 18 15.14 -17.02 -5.91
C PRO A 18 15.70 -15.66 -6.33
N ALA A 19 15.33 -15.24 -7.54
CA ALA A 19 15.39 -13.86 -7.95
C ALA A 19 14.66 -13.10 -6.85
N THR A 20 15.44 -12.44 -6.00
CA THR A 20 15.26 -11.01 -5.78
C THR A 20 13.80 -10.58 -5.57
N LEU A 21 13.09 -11.28 -4.69
CA LEU A 21 11.74 -10.91 -4.22
C LEU A 21 11.70 -10.76 -2.70
N ARG A 22 12.82 -10.38 -2.11
CA ARG A 22 12.84 -9.57 -0.89
C ARG A 22 13.41 -8.19 -1.21
N ASN A 23 12.95 -7.59 -2.31
CA ASN A 23 12.96 -6.13 -2.36
C ASN A 23 11.86 -5.68 -1.41
N PHE A 24 12.27 -5.46 -0.15
CA PHE A 24 11.90 -4.31 0.64
C PHE A 24 10.74 -3.54 0.01
N VAL A 25 9.52 -3.91 0.36
CA VAL A 25 8.54 -2.87 0.64
C VAL A 25 8.92 -2.47 2.05
N PRO A 26 9.58 -1.32 2.29
CA PRO A 26 9.54 -0.77 3.62
C PRO A 26 8.07 -0.44 3.85
N ASN A 27 7.37 -1.37 4.50
CA ASN A 27 6.19 -1.03 5.26
C ASN A 27 6.67 -0.40 6.58
N GLU A 28 7.55 0.60 6.47
CA GLU A 28 8.09 1.38 7.57
C GLU A 28 7.50 2.78 7.41
N MET A 29 6.21 2.87 7.69
CA MET A 29 5.62 4.15 8.10
C MET A 29 5.58 4.24 9.64
N SER A 30 6.29 3.34 10.33
CA SER A 30 6.30 3.21 11.80
C SER A 30 7.16 4.27 12.50
N ASP A 31 8.15 4.85 11.81
CA ASP A 31 9.07 5.87 12.38
C ASP A 31 9.02 7.21 11.64
N VAL A 32 8.01 7.42 10.79
CA VAL A 32 7.84 8.69 10.09
C VAL A 32 7.21 9.70 11.05
N ALA A 33 7.97 10.72 11.43
CA ALA A 33 7.43 11.88 12.14
C ALA A 33 6.40 12.58 11.24
N ILE A 34 5.12 12.32 11.51
CA ILE A 34 3.99 13.04 10.93
C ILE A 34 3.55 14.15 11.87
N SER A 35 2.95 15.19 11.31
CA SER A 35 2.32 16.25 12.12
C SER A 35 1.20 15.71 13.00
N LYS A 36 0.98 16.38 14.13
CA LYS A 36 -0.06 16.01 15.10
C LYS A 36 -1.46 16.02 14.47
N GLU A 37 -1.70 16.94 13.55
CA GLU A 37 -2.93 17.07 12.80
C GLU A 37 -3.21 15.82 11.94
N LEU A 38 -2.19 15.29 11.27
CA LEU A 38 -2.32 14.05 10.49
C LEU A 38 -2.51 12.82 11.37
N ASP A 39 -1.86 12.79 12.53
CA ASP A 39 -2.03 11.70 13.50
C ASP A 39 -3.46 11.68 14.05
N LEU A 40 -4.01 12.84 14.42
CA LEU A 40 -5.41 12.97 14.85
C LEU A 40 -6.40 12.61 13.73
N ALA A 41 -6.12 12.98 12.48
CA ALA A 41 -6.94 12.58 11.34
C ALA A 41 -6.91 11.07 11.12
N HIS A 42 -5.76 10.44 11.30
CA HIS A 42 -5.64 8.98 11.24
C HIS A 42 -6.42 8.29 12.35
N ASP A 43 -6.35 8.77 13.59
CA ASP A 43 -7.14 8.24 14.70
C ASP A 43 -8.66 8.31 14.41
N LYS A 44 -9.13 9.41 13.81
CA LYS A 44 -10.51 9.52 13.33
C LYS A 44 -10.87 8.43 12.31
N VAL A 45 -9.98 8.07 11.38
CA VAL A 45 -10.22 6.95 10.45
C VAL A 45 -10.35 5.63 11.19
N ILE A 46 -9.46 5.36 12.15
CA ILE A 46 -9.48 4.12 12.94
C ILE A 46 -10.79 4.01 13.74
N ASN A 47 -11.33 5.13 14.20
CA ASN A 47 -12.60 5.21 14.93
C ASN A 47 -13.83 5.42 14.02
N CYS A 48 -13.69 5.24 12.70
CA CYS A 48 -14.79 5.36 11.72
C CYS A 48 -15.40 6.77 11.56
N HIS A 49 -14.72 7.82 12.01
CA HIS A 49 -15.12 9.23 11.84
C HIS A 49 -14.59 9.80 10.50
N TYR A 50 -14.98 9.18 9.40
CA TYR A 50 -14.39 9.40 8.07
C TYR A 50 -14.48 10.85 7.57
N PHE A 51 -15.67 11.46 7.68
CA PHE A 51 -15.89 12.84 7.22
C PHE A 51 -15.04 13.85 7.97
N GLU A 52 -14.75 13.61 9.24
CA GLU A 52 -13.95 14.51 10.07
C GLU A 52 -12.45 14.45 9.77
N ALA A 53 -11.99 13.42 9.04
CA ALA A 53 -10.61 13.20 8.68
C ALA A 53 -10.30 13.64 7.23
N LEU A 54 -11.34 13.73 6.39
CA LEU A 54 -11.22 13.94 4.94
C LEU A 54 -10.44 15.21 4.59
N ASP A 55 -10.84 16.35 5.15
CA ASP A 55 -10.25 17.66 4.84
C ASP A 55 -8.77 17.71 5.18
N THR A 56 -8.39 17.14 6.33
CA THR A 56 -6.99 17.09 6.76
C THR A 56 -6.16 16.28 5.76
N PHE A 57 -6.60 15.09 5.36
CA PHE A 57 -5.83 14.31 4.39
C PHE A 57 -5.73 15.02 3.04
N GLN A 58 -6.83 15.59 2.54
CA GLN A 58 -6.81 16.36 1.29
C GLN A 58 -5.81 17.51 1.35
N GLN A 59 -5.82 18.30 2.42
CA GLN A 59 -4.90 19.42 2.63
C GLN A 59 -3.43 18.95 2.61
N TYR A 60 -3.13 17.87 3.33
CA TYR A 60 -1.75 17.37 3.45
C TYR A 60 -1.22 16.68 2.19
N THR A 61 -2.06 16.29 1.23
CA THR A 61 -1.59 15.91 -0.11
C THR A 61 -0.87 17.06 -0.84
N VAL A 62 -1.17 18.30 -0.45
CA VAL A 62 -0.64 19.54 -1.05
C VAL A 62 0.46 20.15 -0.18
N ILE A 63 0.20 20.36 1.11
CA ILE A 63 1.10 21.15 1.98
C ILE A 63 2.16 20.31 2.70
N GLY A 64 1.92 19.00 2.86
CA GLY A 64 2.77 18.14 3.67
C GLY A 64 4.18 17.98 3.10
N SER A 65 5.09 17.52 3.94
CA SER A 65 6.38 16.94 3.53
C SER A 65 6.17 15.71 2.65
N ARG A 66 7.21 15.22 1.97
CA ARG A 66 7.09 14.02 1.12
C ARG A 66 6.53 12.81 1.89
N PRO A 67 7.01 12.47 3.11
CA PRO A 67 6.43 11.38 3.89
C PRO A 67 4.98 11.62 4.29
N GLU A 68 4.62 12.84 4.71
CA GLU A 68 3.24 13.21 5.05
C GLU A 68 2.30 13.13 3.86
N ARG A 69 2.75 13.50 2.66
CA ARG A 69 1.95 13.32 1.43
C ARG A 69 1.70 11.85 1.15
N ILE A 70 2.71 10.99 1.29
CA ILE A 70 2.54 9.54 1.10
C ILE A 70 1.52 9.00 2.10
N PHE A 71 1.63 9.41 3.37
CA PHE A 71 0.69 9.08 4.44
C PHE A 71 -0.73 9.55 4.09
N ALA A 72 -0.87 10.81 3.70
CA ALA A 72 -2.15 11.44 3.38
C ALA A 72 -2.82 10.81 2.16
N TYR A 73 -2.10 10.57 1.06
CA TYR A 73 -2.65 9.88 -0.11
C TYR A 73 -3.12 8.47 0.23
N ARG A 74 -2.34 7.72 1.03
CA ARG A 74 -2.72 6.37 1.47
C ARG A 74 -4.04 6.40 2.23
N TRP A 75 -4.14 7.24 3.26
CA TRP A 75 -5.33 7.28 4.11
C TRP A 75 -6.53 7.92 3.43
N LEU A 76 -6.33 8.86 2.52
CA LEU A 76 -7.39 9.36 1.65
C LEU A 76 -7.94 8.25 0.74
N GLY A 77 -7.07 7.41 0.18
CA GLY A 77 -7.48 6.23 -0.58
C GLY A 77 -8.26 5.22 0.26
N VAL A 78 -7.80 4.94 1.49
CA VAL A 78 -8.53 4.09 2.44
C VAL A 78 -9.92 4.67 2.73
N LEU A 79 -10.01 5.96 3.06
CA LEU A 79 -11.27 6.65 3.32
C LEU A 79 -12.27 6.50 2.18
N TYR A 80 -11.83 6.72 0.93
CA TYR A 80 -12.72 6.58 -0.22
C TYR A 80 -13.17 5.13 -0.45
N LEU A 81 -12.36 4.13 -0.12
CA LEU A 81 -12.81 2.73 -0.15
C LEU A 81 -13.86 2.45 0.92
N GLU A 82 -13.65 2.92 2.16
CA GLU A 82 -14.60 2.72 3.27
C GLU A 82 -15.94 3.43 3.01
N MET A 83 -15.90 4.60 2.38
CA MET A 83 -17.10 5.33 1.94
C MET A 83 -17.70 4.78 0.63
N MET A 84 -17.12 3.72 0.06
CA MET A 84 -17.47 3.13 -1.24
C MET A 84 -17.47 4.15 -2.41
N ASN A 85 -16.68 5.21 -2.32
CA ASN A 85 -16.51 6.21 -3.37
C ASN A 85 -15.36 5.80 -4.31
N PHE A 86 -15.65 4.87 -5.22
CA PHE A 86 -14.63 4.28 -6.09
C PHE A 86 -14.07 5.25 -7.14
N ASP A 87 -14.83 6.26 -7.54
CA ASP A 87 -14.39 7.27 -8.50
C ASP A 87 -13.30 8.15 -7.87
N GLU A 88 -13.55 8.68 -6.68
CA GLU A 88 -12.55 9.47 -5.94
C GLU A 88 -11.35 8.61 -5.51
N PHE A 89 -11.56 7.33 -5.20
CA PHE A 89 -10.46 6.40 -4.96
C PHE A 89 -9.53 6.31 -6.19
N ASN A 90 -10.08 6.07 -7.37
CA ASN A 90 -9.30 5.94 -8.60
C ASN A 90 -8.55 7.24 -8.92
N HIS A 91 -9.23 8.39 -8.79
CA HIS A 91 -8.60 9.69 -8.96
C HIS A 91 -7.48 9.95 -7.94
N THR A 92 -7.65 9.50 -6.70
CA THR A 92 -6.62 9.63 -5.66
C THR A 92 -5.39 8.79 -5.98
N VAL A 93 -5.59 7.56 -6.47
CA VAL A 93 -4.49 6.70 -6.94
C VAL A 93 -3.74 7.37 -8.10
N ASP A 94 -4.46 7.90 -9.09
CA ASP A 94 -3.86 8.60 -10.22
C ASP A 94 -3.03 9.80 -9.76
N ARG A 95 -3.62 10.67 -8.93
CA ARG A 95 -2.93 11.85 -8.37
C ARG A 95 -1.67 11.45 -7.61
N PHE A 96 -1.74 10.40 -6.80
CA PHE A 96 -0.58 9.90 -6.07
C PHE A 96 0.54 9.47 -7.03
N LEU A 97 0.23 8.66 -8.04
CA LEU A 97 1.19 8.13 -9.01
C LEU A 97 1.82 9.23 -9.89
N PHE A 98 1.10 10.32 -10.18
CA PHE A 98 1.64 11.46 -10.92
C PHE A 98 2.43 12.44 -10.04
N SER A 99 2.20 12.44 -8.72
CA SER A 99 2.89 13.30 -7.76
C SER A 99 4.34 12.87 -7.51
N ARG A 100 5.15 13.78 -6.96
CA ARG A 100 6.51 13.44 -6.47
C ARG A 100 6.52 12.38 -5.36
N ALA A 101 5.41 12.21 -4.66
CA ALA A 101 5.29 11.24 -3.57
C ALA A 101 5.19 9.79 -4.10
N GLY A 102 4.43 9.57 -5.19
CA GLY A 102 4.14 8.23 -5.72
C GLY A 102 4.75 7.91 -7.09
N ARG A 103 5.40 8.86 -7.77
CA ARG A 103 6.00 8.62 -9.09
C ARG A 103 6.95 7.42 -9.09
N GLY A 104 6.76 6.53 -10.07
CA GLY A 104 7.57 5.33 -10.25
C GLY A 104 7.08 4.11 -9.45
N GLN A 105 6.01 4.26 -8.66
CA GLN A 105 5.37 3.11 -8.03
C GLN A 105 4.46 2.35 -9.00
N ASP A 106 4.30 1.06 -8.73
CA ASP A 106 3.40 0.19 -9.47
C ASP A 106 1.95 0.40 -9.00
N ARG A 107 1.04 0.67 -9.94
CA ARG A 107 -0.37 0.97 -9.64
C ARG A 107 -1.05 -0.18 -8.90
N GLU A 108 -0.88 -1.40 -9.39
CA GLU A 108 -1.58 -2.56 -8.84
C GLU A 108 -1.16 -2.82 -7.40
N LYS A 109 0.14 -2.69 -7.11
CA LYS A 109 0.67 -2.77 -5.75
C LYS A 109 0.12 -1.68 -4.83
N VAL A 110 0.03 -0.43 -5.30
CA VAL A 110 -0.55 0.68 -4.53
C VAL A 110 -2.01 0.39 -4.18
N VAL A 111 -2.82 0.04 -5.19
CA VAL A 111 -4.24 -0.29 -5.01
C VAL A 111 -4.43 -1.47 -4.06
N LEU A 112 -3.64 -2.53 -4.23
CA LEU A 112 -3.70 -3.71 -3.37
C LEU A 112 -3.36 -3.36 -1.91
N ASN A 113 -2.30 -2.59 -1.69
CA ASN A 113 -1.89 -2.16 -0.36
C ASN A 113 -3.01 -1.37 0.34
N TRP A 114 -3.58 -0.37 -0.33
CA TRP A 114 -4.62 0.47 0.26
C TRP A 114 -5.91 -0.33 0.54
N ARG A 115 -6.26 -1.29 -0.31
CA ARG A 115 -7.38 -2.22 -0.05
C ARG A 115 -7.13 -3.12 1.16
N ILE A 116 -5.89 -3.55 1.39
CA ILE A 116 -5.53 -4.33 2.58
C ILE A 116 -5.69 -3.48 3.84
N GLU A 117 -5.26 -2.21 3.81
CA GLU A 117 -5.42 -1.31 4.96
C GLU A 117 -6.90 -0.99 5.26
N ALA A 118 -7.71 -0.75 4.23
CA ALA A 118 -9.16 -0.57 4.36
C ALA A 118 -9.81 -1.77 5.07
N ARG A 119 -9.51 -3.00 4.61
CA ARG A 119 -10.01 -4.23 5.26
C ARG A 119 -9.63 -4.34 6.73
N LYS A 120 -8.44 -3.89 7.14
CA LYS A 120 -8.04 -3.89 8.55
C LYS A 120 -8.88 -2.91 9.38
N CYS A 121 -9.28 -1.77 8.81
CA CYS A 121 -10.16 -0.81 9.47
C CYS A 121 -11.55 -1.41 9.67
N ALA A 122 -12.12 -2.04 8.63
CA ALA A 122 -13.42 -2.70 8.71
C ALA A 122 -13.48 -3.80 9.79
N LEU A 123 -12.40 -4.56 10.00
CA LEU A 123 -12.30 -5.60 11.03
C LEU A 123 -12.13 -5.05 12.47
N ARG A 124 -11.77 -3.77 12.64
CA ARG A 124 -11.61 -3.15 13.97
C ARG A 124 -12.88 -2.47 14.46
N GLY A 125 -13.82 -2.18 13.56
CA GLY A 125 -15.12 -1.59 13.89
C GLY A 125 -16.22 -2.60 14.25
N THR A 126 -15.91 -3.90 14.29
CA THR A 126 -16.80 -5.00 14.73
C THR A 126 -16.46 -5.46 16.13
#